data_AF-A0A920U077-F1
#
_entry.id   AF-A0A920U077-F1
#
_cell.length_a   1.000
_cell.length_b   1.000
_cell.length_c   1.000
_cell.angle_alpha   90.00
_cell.angle_beta   90.00
_cell.angle_gamma   90.00
#
_symmetry.space_group_name_H-M   'P 1'
#
loop_
_entity.id
_entity.type
_entity.pdbx_description
1 polymer ?
#
loop_
_entity_poly.entity_id
_entity_poly.type
_entity_poly.pdbx_seq_one_letter_code
_entity_poly.pdbx_strand_id
1 'polypeptide(L)'
;MAGTLIMIRPGTSLFNPIMLLPLLAALCYAIFQILSRYLGRSESASSMAVYTQLMFIAVSALIGASVGDGRFTVHDDPTIDFLLRAWVWPSGRDFILLSGIGIFSGLGAYLISQGYRLGEASLLAPFEYTSLPLAMLWSILFFGDWPDLISWVGIAMIFSAGMWALMHVNPNTPA
;
A
#
# COMPACT_ATOMS: atom_id res chain seq x y z
N MET A 1 15.13 -9.51 -4.00
CA MET A 1 14.96 -9.51 -2.53
C MET A 1 16.12 -8.86 -1.78
N ALA A 2 17.38 -8.93 -2.24
CA ALA A 2 18.48 -8.21 -1.60
C ALA A 2 18.29 -6.67 -1.57
N GLY A 3 17.74 -6.07 -2.64
CA GLY A 3 17.51 -4.63 -2.72
C GLY A 3 16.47 -4.11 -1.71
N THR A 4 15.41 -4.88 -1.47
CA THR A 4 14.39 -4.53 -0.47
C THR A 4 14.93 -4.63 0.95
N LEU A 5 15.82 -5.59 1.24
CA LEU A 5 16.47 -5.72 2.54
C LEU A 5 17.39 -4.54 2.88
N ILE A 6 18.11 -4.01 1.89
CA ILE A 6 18.97 -2.83 2.06
C ILE A 6 18.11 -1.58 2.34
N MET A 7 16.97 -1.46 1.67
CA MET A 7 16.07 -0.31 1.80
C MET A 7 15.32 -0.29 3.15
N ILE A 8 15.04 -1.47 3.73
CA ILE A 8 14.41 -1.61 5.05
C ILE A 8 15.35 -1.18 6.19
N ARG A 9 16.66 -0.97 5.93
CA ARG A 9 17.68 -0.58 6.92
C ARG A 9 17.52 -1.35 8.23
N PRO A 10 17.85 -2.65 8.27
CA PRO A 10 17.83 -3.40 9.52
C PRO A 10 18.91 -2.87 10.48
N GLY A 11 18.56 -1.87 11.29
CA GLY A 11 19.43 -1.28 12.31
C GLY A 11 19.42 -2.08 13.60
N THR A 12 20.59 -2.28 14.19
CA THR A 12 20.87 -3.20 15.30
C THR A 12 20.41 -2.73 16.69
N SER A 13 19.29 -2.00 16.78
CA SER A 13 18.63 -1.61 18.05
C SER A 13 17.10 -1.81 18.01
N LEU A 14 16.60 -2.52 17.00
CA LEU A 14 15.20 -2.48 16.54
C LEU A 14 14.36 -3.74 16.84
N PHE A 15 14.85 -4.71 17.62
CA PHE A 15 14.03 -5.85 18.04
C PHE A 15 13.04 -5.44 19.14
N ASN A 16 12.01 -4.69 18.76
CA ASN A 16 10.82 -4.41 19.55
C ASN A 16 9.67 -5.28 18.99
N PRO A 17 8.91 -6.03 19.83
CA PRO A 17 7.75 -6.81 19.41
C PRO A 17 6.76 -6.06 18.50
N ILE A 18 6.74 -4.72 18.54
CA ILE A 18 5.92 -3.85 17.68
C ILE A 18 6.21 -4.05 16.18
N MET A 19 7.43 -4.45 15.78
CA MET A 19 7.75 -4.74 14.38
C MET A 19 7.04 -5.98 13.81
N LEU A 20 6.45 -6.81 14.66
CA LEU A 20 5.60 -7.91 14.22
C LEU A 20 4.27 -7.42 13.63
N LEU A 21 3.82 -6.19 13.96
CA LEU A 21 2.57 -5.64 13.46
C LEU A 21 2.58 -5.41 11.93
N PRO A 22 3.58 -4.74 11.33
CA PRO A 22 3.70 -4.66 9.87
C PRO A 22 3.81 -6.01 9.17
N LEU A 23 4.51 -6.98 9.78
CA LEU A 23 4.63 -8.34 9.24
C LEU A 23 3.29 -9.06 9.23
N LEU A 24 2.53 -8.96 10.33
CA LEU A 24 1.18 -9.50 10.43
C LEU A 24 0.23 -8.80 9.43
N ALA A 25 0.33 -7.48 9.29
CA ALA A 25 -0.44 -6.73 8.30
C ALA A 25 -0.12 -7.18 6.87
N ALA A 26 1.16 -7.39 6.54
CA ALA A 26 1.58 -7.90 5.24
C ALA A 26 1.07 -9.33 4.99
N LEU A 27 1.10 -10.20 6.01
CA LEU A 27 0.55 -11.56 5.93
C LEU A 27 -0.97 -11.53 5.68
N CYS A 28 -1.71 -10.73 6.47
CA CYS A 28 -3.15 -10.56 6.30
C CYS A 28 -3.49 -10.00 4.91
N TYR A 29 -2.72 -9.03 4.42
CA TYR A 29 -2.87 -8.48 3.07
C TYR A 29 -2.60 -9.52 1.98
N ALA A 30 -1.57 -10.35 2.13
CA ALA A 30 -1.28 -11.43 1.20
C ALA A 30 -2.41 -12.47 1.17
N ILE A 31 -2.94 -12.86 2.35
CA ILE A 31 -4.11 -13.75 2.45
C ILE A 31 -5.32 -13.12 1.78
N PHE A 32 -5.60 -11.83 2.04
CA PHE A 32 -6.69 -11.10 1.41
C PHE A 32 -6.56 -11.11 -0.12
N GLN A 33 -5.37 -10.88 -0.67
CA GLN A 33 -5.13 -10.91 -2.12
C GLN A 33 -5.36 -12.30 -2.71
N ILE A 34 -4.92 -13.37 -2.03
CA ILE A 34 -5.15 -14.76 -2.47
C ILE A 34 -6.64 -15.10 -2.44
N LEU A 35 -7.35 -14.74 -1.37
CA LEU A 35 -8.80 -14.95 -1.25
C LEU A 35 -9.57 -14.15 -2.29
N SER A 36 -9.17 -12.90 -2.54
CA SER A 36 -9.75 -12.06 -3.59
C SER A 36 -9.59 -12.71 -4.97
N ARG A 37 -8.42 -13.29 -5.26
CA ARG A 37 -8.20 -14.05 -6.50
C ARG A 37 -9.05 -15.32 -6.58
N TYR A 38 -9.29 -15.99 -5.46
CA TYR A 38 -10.11 -17.20 -5.41
C TYR A 38 -11.61 -16.88 -5.64
N LEU A 39 -12.15 -15.87 -4.94
CA LEU A 39 -13.54 -15.42 -5.07
C LEU A 39 -13.82 -14.76 -6.43
N GLY A 40 -12.84 -14.10 -7.03
CA GLY A 40 -12.98 -13.45 -8.35
C GLY A 40 -13.24 -14.40 -9.51
N ARG A 41 -13.17 -15.73 -9.29
CA ARG A 41 -13.54 -16.73 -10.29
C ARG A 41 -15.04 -17.04 -10.31
N SER A 42 -15.76 -16.75 -9.23
CA SER A 42 -17.19 -17.07 -9.08
C SER A 42 -18.08 -15.83 -8.95
N GLU A 43 -17.55 -14.74 -8.39
CA GLU A 43 -18.30 -13.52 -8.10
C GLU A 43 -18.01 -12.40 -9.11
N SER A 44 -18.98 -11.49 -9.29
CA SER A 44 -18.75 -10.29 -10.10
C SER A 44 -17.76 -9.34 -9.41
N ALA A 45 -16.87 -8.70 -10.17
CA ALA A 45 -15.89 -7.74 -9.64
C ALA A 45 -16.56 -6.60 -8.85
N SER A 46 -17.75 -6.17 -9.27
CA SER A 46 -18.56 -5.18 -8.56
C SER A 46 -19.02 -5.65 -7.19
N SER A 47 -19.49 -6.91 -7.07
CA SER A 47 -19.91 -7.47 -5.79
C SER A 47 -18.73 -7.51 -4.82
N MET A 48 -17.58 -8.00 -5.29
CA MET A 48 -16.37 -8.09 -4.47
C MET A 48 -15.89 -6.73 -3.97
N ALA A 49 -15.92 -5.70 -4.83
CA ALA A 49 -15.54 -4.34 -4.45
C ALA A 49 -16.47 -3.76 -3.38
N VAL A 50 -17.79 -3.95 -3.54
CA VAL A 50 -18.80 -3.49 -2.56
C VAL A 50 -18.61 -4.19 -1.21
N TYR A 51 -18.47 -5.52 -1.19
CA TYR A 51 -18.26 -6.27 0.05
C TYR A 51 -16.93 -5.90 0.72
N THR A 52 -15.86 -5.71 -0.05
CA THR A 52 -14.55 -5.28 0.48
C THR A 52 -14.68 -3.91 1.15
N GLN A 53 -15.33 -2.94 0.49
CA GLN A 53 -15.50 -1.61 1.03
C GLN A 53 -16.40 -1.60 2.28
N LEU A 54 -17.47 -2.40 2.27
CA LEU A 54 -18.38 -2.54 3.41
C LEU A 54 -17.67 -3.17 4.62
N MET A 55 -16.89 -4.23 4.40
CA MET A 55 -16.05 -4.82 5.45
C MET A 55 -15.01 -3.84 5.96
N PHE A 56 -14.39 -3.05 5.09
CA PHE A 56 -13.43 -2.03 5.49
C PHE A 56 -14.08 -0.96 6.38
N ILE A 57 -15.29 -0.50 6.03
CA ILE A 57 -16.08 0.43 6.85
C ILE A 57 -16.44 -0.21 8.19
N ALA A 58 -16.94 -1.45 8.18
CA ALA A 58 -17.35 -2.15 9.40
C ALA A 58 -16.18 -2.39 10.36
N VAL A 59 -15.04 -2.85 9.86
CA VAL A 59 -13.81 -3.06 10.66
C VAL A 59 -13.26 -1.72 11.15
N SER A 60 -13.21 -0.70 10.30
CA SER A 60 -12.76 0.64 10.70
C SER A 60 -13.66 1.25 11.77
N ALA A 61 -14.98 1.07 11.68
CA ALA A 61 -15.93 1.51 12.68
C ALA A 61 -15.78 0.74 14.00
N LEU A 62 -15.56 -0.58 13.94
CA LEU A 62 -15.32 -1.41 15.11
C LEU A 62 -14.02 -1.01 15.83
N ILE A 63 -12.94 -0.78 15.08
CA ILE A 63 -11.66 -0.30 15.61
C ILE A 63 -11.82 1.12 16.18
N GLY A 64 -12.50 2.01 15.46
CA GLY A 64 -12.80 3.36 15.93
C GLY A 64 -13.62 3.37 17.22
N ALA A 65 -14.60 2.48 17.36
CA ALA A 65 -15.41 2.37 18.58
C ALA A 65 -14.65 1.75 19.76
N SER A 66 -13.73 0.82 19.51
CA SER A 66 -12.97 0.12 20.56
C SER A 66 -11.72 0.87 21.02
N VAL A 67 -10.99 1.50 20.09
CA VAL A 67 -9.68 2.14 20.33
C VAL A 67 -9.75 3.67 20.23
N GLY A 68 -10.71 4.22 19.48
CA GLY A 68 -10.80 5.66 19.19
C GLY A 68 -11.14 6.57 20.37
N ASP A 69 -11.49 6.00 21.52
CA ASP A 69 -11.70 6.73 22.79
C ASP A 69 -10.38 7.11 23.49
N GLY A 70 -9.22 6.65 22.98
CA GLY A 70 -7.89 7.01 23.50
C GLY A 70 -7.50 6.33 24.82
N ARG A 71 -8.31 5.36 25.29
CA ARG A 71 -8.11 4.65 26.57
C ARG A 71 -6.83 3.82 26.65
N PHE A 72 -6.26 3.45 25.51
CA PHE A 72 -5.04 2.66 25.41
C PHE A 72 -3.81 3.48 25.02
N THR A 73 -3.87 4.82 25.14
CA THR A 73 -2.72 5.69 24.91
C THR A 73 -1.65 5.47 25.99
N VAL A 74 -0.64 4.66 25.66
CA VAL A 74 0.53 4.43 26.52
C VAL A 74 1.61 5.42 26.10
N HIS A 75 1.94 6.37 26.98
CA HIS A 75 2.86 7.50 26.68
C HIS A 75 4.34 7.10 26.57
N ASP A 76 4.67 5.82 26.71
CA ASP A 76 6.05 5.34 26.76
C ASP A 76 6.67 5.07 25.38
N ASP A 77 5.88 4.81 24.33
CA ASP A 77 6.37 4.56 22.97
C ASP A 77 5.61 5.41 21.92
N PRO A 78 6.31 6.27 21.15
CA PRO A 78 5.67 7.14 20.15
C PRO A 78 4.93 6.36 19.05
N THR A 79 5.28 5.09 18.81
CA THR A 79 4.61 4.24 17.83
C THR A 79 3.23 3.80 18.33
N ILE A 80 3.11 3.42 19.60
CA ILE A 80 1.85 2.98 20.21
C ILE A 80 0.93 4.18 20.43
N ASP A 81 1.49 5.32 20.81
CA ASP A 81 0.72 6.57 20.91
C ASP A 81 0.09 6.95 19.57
N PHE A 82 0.84 6.87 18.47
CA PHE A 82 0.28 7.08 17.13
C PHE A 82 -0.82 6.07 16.77
N LEU A 83 -0.62 4.79 17.06
CA LEU A 83 -1.56 3.72 16.70
C LEU A 83 -2.88 3.75 17.51
N LEU A 84 -2.81 4.13 18.79
CA LEU A 84 -3.92 4.09 19.74
C LEU A 84 -4.45 5.49 20.09
N ARG A 85 -4.04 6.50 19.30
CA ARG A 85 -4.47 7.89 19.45
C ARG A 85 -5.99 7.99 19.39
N ALA A 86 -6.56 8.83 20.24
CA ALA A 86 -7.98 9.17 20.20
C ALA A 86 -8.36 9.71 18.80
N TRP A 87 -9.54 9.30 18.32
CA TRP A 87 -10.05 9.77 17.05
C TRP A 87 -10.32 11.28 17.11
N VAL A 88 -9.64 12.04 16.27
CA VAL A 88 -9.85 13.47 16.14
C VAL A 88 -10.73 13.73 14.93
N TRP A 89 -11.87 14.39 15.14
CA TRP A 89 -12.74 14.78 14.04
C TRP A 89 -12.02 15.76 13.11
N PRO A 90 -11.99 15.49 11.78
CA PRO A 90 -11.33 16.36 10.82
C PRO A 90 -11.91 17.77 10.86
N SER A 91 -11.04 18.79 10.82
CA SER A 91 -11.48 20.18 10.66
C SER A 91 -12.09 20.41 9.27
N GLY A 92 -12.79 21.54 9.04
CA GLY A 92 -13.47 21.79 7.76
C GLY A 92 -12.56 21.71 6.52
N ARG A 93 -11.31 22.18 6.63
CA ARG A 93 -10.33 22.07 5.53
C ARG A 93 -9.88 20.62 5.33
N ASP A 94 -9.65 19.89 6.41
CA ASP A 94 -9.21 18.48 6.35
C ASP A 94 -10.30 17.61 5.75
N PHE A 95 -11.57 17.92 6.00
CA PHE A 95 -12.70 17.23 5.39
C PHE A 95 -12.72 17.36 3.87
N ILE A 96 -12.40 18.54 3.33
CA ILE A 96 -12.29 18.76 1.88
C ILE A 96 -11.11 17.96 1.32
N LEU A 97 -9.97 17.94 2.01
CA LEU A 97 -8.79 17.18 1.59
C LEU A 97 -9.07 15.66 1.61
N LEU A 98 -9.68 15.15 2.68
CA LEU A 98 -10.06 13.73 2.80
C LEU A 98 -11.07 13.33 1.72
N SER A 99 -12.08 14.17 1.45
CA SER A 99 -13.05 13.94 0.38
C SER A 99 -12.37 13.93 -0.99
N GLY A 100 -11.43 14.85 -1.22
CA GLY A 100 -10.61 14.90 -2.42
C GLY A 100 -9.80 13.62 -2.61
N ILE A 101 -9.05 13.20 -1.59
CA ILE A 101 -8.27 11.95 -1.61
C ILE A 101 -9.17 10.74 -1.92
N GLY A 102 -10.33 10.65 -1.29
CA GLY A 102 -11.30 9.59 -1.53
C GLY A 102 -11.79 9.54 -2.99
N ILE A 103 -12.16 10.70 -3.55
CA ILE A 103 -12.61 10.81 -4.95
C ILE A 103 -11.48 10.45 -5.92
N PHE A 104 -10.28 11.00 -5.74
CA PHE A 104 -9.14 10.71 -6.61
C PHE A 104 -8.69 9.25 -6.50
N SER A 105 -8.71 8.67 -5.31
CA SER A 105 -8.40 7.25 -5.09
C SER A 105 -9.44 6.35 -5.77
N GLY A 106 -10.74 6.65 -5.62
CA GLY A 106 -11.81 5.89 -6.26
C GLY A 106 -11.77 6.00 -7.79
N LEU A 107 -11.52 7.21 -8.31
CA LEU A 107 -11.35 7.44 -9.74
C LEU A 107 -10.12 6.70 -10.29
N GLY A 108 -8.99 6.75 -9.56
CA GLY A 108 -7.77 6.02 -9.93
C GLY A 108 -7.99 4.52 -9.98
N ALA A 109 -8.62 3.94 -8.95
CA ALA A 109 -8.96 2.51 -8.91
C ALA A 109 -9.91 2.11 -10.05
N TYR A 110 -10.90 2.96 -10.36
CA TYR A 110 -11.80 2.75 -11.50
C TYR A 110 -11.03 2.77 -12.82
N LEU A 111 -10.20 3.79 -13.07
CA LEU A 111 -9.42 3.91 -14.31
C LEU A 111 -8.45 2.74 -14.50
N ILE A 112 -7.80 2.27 -13.43
CA ILE A 112 -6.96 1.07 -13.47
C ILE A 112 -7.80 -0.16 -13.85
N SER A 113 -8.94 -0.35 -13.18
CA SER A 113 -9.86 -1.48 -13.48
C SER A 113 -10.39 -1.43 -14.91
N GLN A 114 -10.64 -0.23 -15.45
CA GLN A 114 -11.03 -0.03 -16.85
C GLN A 114 -9.89 -0.37 -17.80
N GLY A 115 -8.66 0.04 -17.48
CA GLY A 115 -7.46 -0.31 -18.23
C GLY A 115 -7.30 -1.82 -18.36
N TYR A 116 -7.34 -2.53 -17.23
CA TYR A 116 -7.28 -4.01 -17.19
C TYR A 116 -8.41 -4.72 -17.92
N ARG A 117 -9.57 -4.06 -18.11
CA ARG A 117 -10.67 -4.63 -18.88
C ARG A 117 -10.51 -4.43 -20.39
N LEU A 118 -9.85 -3.34 -20.81
CA LEU A 118 -9.68 -2.98 -22.23
C LEU A 118 -8.37 -3.49 -22.83
N GLY A 119 -7.35 -3.75 -22.00
CA GLY A 119 -6.03 -4.20 -22.44
C GLY A 119 -5.57 -5.49 -21.77
N GLU A 120 -4.54 -6.10 -22.33
CA GLU A 120 -3.92 -7.30 -21.75
C GLU A 120 -3.17 -6.97 -20.46
N ALA A 121 -3.39 -7.78 -19.40
CA ALA A 121 -2.77 -7.58 -18.10
C ALA A 121 -1.23 -7.55 -18.15
N SER A 122 -0.63 -8.33 -19.06
CA SER A 122 0.82 -8.37 -19.31
C SER A 122 1.38 -7.05 -19.83
N LEU A 123 0.61 -6.31 -20.64
CA LEU A 123 0.99 -4.99 -21.16
C LEU A 123 0.82 -3.89 -20.12
N LEU A 124 -0.13 -4.05 -19.21
CA LEU A 124 -0.48 -3.06 -18.19
C LEU A 124 0.40 -3.16 -16.93
N ALA A 125 0.85 -4.37 -16.57
CA ALA A 125 1.68 -4.59 -15.39
C ALA A 125 2.95 -3.70 -15.32
N PRO A 126 3.68 -3.44 -16.43
CA PRO A 126 4.81 -2.50 -16.42
C PRO A 126 4.43 -1.06 -16.05
N PHE A 127 3.22 -0.61 -16.39
CA PHE A 127 2.78 0.75 -16.12
C PHE A 127 2.59 1.02 -14.63
N GLU A 128 2.28 0.00 -13.83
CA GLU A 128 2.18 0.14 -12.37
C GLU A 128 3.52 0.56 -11.76
N TYR A 129 4.64 0.15 -12.33
CA TYR A 129 5.96 0.59 -11.87
C TYR A 129 6.24 2.08 -12.14
N THR A 130 5.52 2.71 -13.07
CA THR A 130 5.59 4.17 -13.31
C THR A 130 5.13 4.97 -12.09
N SER A 131 4.31 4.37 -11.23
CA SER A 131 3.90 5.00 -9.97
C SER A 131 5.08 5.24 -9.03
N LEU A 132 6.16 4.44 -9.11
CA LEU A 132 7.32 4.57 -8.21
C LEU A 132 8.12 5.87 -8.46
N PRO A 133 8.55 6.19 -9.71
CA PRO A 133 9.15 7.51 -9.99
C PRO A 133 8.23 8.68 -9.68
N LEU A 134 6.92 8.55 -9.96
CA LEU A 134 5.95 9.61 -9.67
C LEU A 134 5.79 9.83 -8.16
N ALA A 135 5.75 8.77 -7.36
CA ALA A 135 5.71 8.87 -5.90
C ALA A 135 6.96 9.58 -5.36
N MET A 136 8.14 9.27 -5.89
CA MET A 136 9.37 9.97 -5.55
C MET A 136 9.33 11.46 -5.96
N LEU A 137 8.84 11.76 -7.17
CA LEU A 137 8.69 13.13 -7.65
C LEU A 137 7.79 13.94 -6.71
N TRP A 138 6.62 13.40 -6.34
CA TRP A 138 5.70 14.06 -5.43
C TRP A 138 6.25 14.17 -4.00
N SER A 139 7.02 13.17 -3.55
CA SER A 139 7.72 13.20 -2.26
C SER A 139 8.69 14.39 -2.19
N ILE A 140 9.53 14.55 -3.21
CA ILE A 140 10.47 15.68 -3.28
C ILE A 140 9.73 17.01 -3.41
N LEU A 141 8.65 17.08 -4.20
CA LEU A 141 7.94 18.33 -4.46
C LEU A 141 7.17 18.85 -3.23
N PHE A 142 6.51 17.96 -2.48
CA PHE A 142 5.65 18.36 -1.36
C PHE A 142 6.35 18.29 -0.01
N PHE A 143 7.23 17.32 0.20
CA PHE A 143 7.89 17.09 1.49
C PHE A 143 9.34 17.55 1.50
N GLY A 144 9.95 17.80 0.33
CA GLY A 144 11.37 18.16 0.24
C GLY A 144 12.31 17.00 0.58
N ASP A 145 11.77 15.79 0.73
CA ASP A 145 12.51 14.60 1.14
C ASP A 145 13.25 13.99 -0.06
N TRP A 146 14.56 14.21 -0.10
CA TRP A 146 15.42 13.60 -1.11
C TRP A 146 15.84 12.19 -0.73
N PRO A 147 15.83 11.23 -1.68
CA PRO A 147 16.36 9.90 -1.41
C PRO A 147 17.83 9.99 -1.01
N ASP A 148 18.18 9.33 0.09
CA ASP A 148 19.57 9.22 0.52
C ASP A 148 20.37 8.23 -0.34
N LEU A 149 21.69 8.21 -0.15
CA LEU A 149 22.61 7.39 -0.94
C LEU A 149 22.26 5.89 -0.90
N ILE A 150 21.75 5.40 0.24
CA ILE A 150 21.36 3.99 0.40
C ILE A 150 20.07 3.70 -0.38
N SER A 151 19.12 4.63 -0.35
CA SER A 151 17.88 4.56 -1.14
C SER A 151 18.18 4.52 -2.63
N TRP A 152 19.12 5.35 -3.11
CA TRP A 152 19.60 5.32 -4.49
C TRP A 152 20.21 3.97 -4.88
N VAL A 153 21.03 3.37 -4.01
CA VAL A 153 21.58 2.02 -4.24
C VAL A 153 20.46 0.98 -4.32
N GLY A 154 19.49 1.04 -3.41
CA GLY A 154 18.32 0.16 -3.43
C GLY A 154 17.51 0.27 -4.73
N ILE A 155 17.23 1.51 -5.16
CA ILE A 155 16.54 1.82 -6.42
C ILE A 155 17.31 1.24 -7.61
N ALA A 156 18.62 1.49 -7.69
CA ALA A 156 19.47 0.98 -8.77
C ALA A 156 19.45 -0.56 -8.85
N MET A 157 19.47 -1.23 -7.69
CA MET A 157 19.40 -2.69 -7.62
C MET A 157 18.04 -3.23 -8.08
N ILE A 158 16.93 -2.62 -7.63
CA ILE A 158 15.58 -3.02 -8.04
C ILE A 158 15.41 -2.83 -9.55
N PHE A 159 15.86 -1.69 -10.08
CA PHE A 159 15.81 -1.38 -11.50
C PHE A 159 16.61 -2.39 -12.34
N SER A 160 17.83 -2.71 -11.90
CA SER A 160 18.70 -3.68 -12.56
C SER A 160 18.08 -5.09 -12.57
N ALA A 161 17.48 -5.51 -11.47
CA ALA A 161 16.78 -6.79 -11.38
C ALA A 161 15.54 -6.83 -12.31
N GLY A 162 14.79 -5.73 -12.39
CA GLY A 162 13.65 -5.60 -13.30
C GLY A 162 14.05 -5.68 -14.77
N MET A 163 15.09 -4.96 -15.18
CA MET A 163 15.64 -5.05 -16.54
C MET A 163 16.12 -6.47 -16.86
N TRP A 164 16.85 -7.10 -15.94
CA TRP A 164 17.33 -8.46 -16.14
C TRP A 164 16.17 -9.45 -16.30
N ALA A 165 15.11 -9.34 -15.49
CA ALA A 165 13.93 -10.17 -15.61
C ALA A 165 13.22 -9.97 -16.95
N LEU A 166 13.05 -8.73 -17.41
CA LEU A 166 12.47 -8.42 -18.71
C LEU A 166 13.27 -9.03 -19.88
N MET A 167 14.60 -9.02 -19.78
CA MET A 167 15.47 -9.62 -20.80
C MET A 167 15.39 -11.15 -20.84
N HIS A 168 14.95 -11.81 -19.75
CA HIS A 168 14.87 -13.28 -19.65
C HIS A 168 13.43 -13.82 -19.74
N VAL A 169 12.44 -12.96 -19.94
CA VAL A 169 11.07 -13.39 -20.27
C VAL A 169 11.07 -13.99 -21.66
N ASN A 170 10.78 -15.29 -21.74
CA ASN A 170 10.78 -16.06 -22.99
C ASN A 170 9.45 -15.81 -23.73
N PRO A 171 9.45 -15.26 -24.96
CA PRO A 171 8.22 -14.89 -25.67
C PRO A 171 7.34 -16.08 -26.09
N ASN A 172 7.76 -17.33 -25.85
CA ASN A 172 7.12 -18.55 -26.35
C ASN A 172 6.34 -19.35 -25.29
N THR A 173 6.21 -18.88 -24.04
CA THR A 173 5.35 -19.52 -23.03
C THR A 173 3.92 -18.97 -23.11
N PRO A 174 2.90 -19.76 -23.54
CA PRO A 174 1.51 -19.32 -23.46
C PRO A 174 1.08 -19.18 -22.00
N ALA A 175 0.32 -18.12 -21.74
CA ALA A 175 -0.24 -17.76 -20.42
C ALA A 175 -1.36 -18.70 -19.97
#